data_AF-A0A6I4WM68-F1
#
_entry.id   AF-A0A6I4WM68-F1
#
_cell.length_a   1.000
_cell.length_b   1.000
_cell.length_c   1.000
_cell.angle_alpha   90.00
_cell.angle_beta   90.00
_cell.angle_gamma   90.00
#
_symmetry.space_group_name_H-M   'P 1'
#
loop_
_entity.id
_entity.type
_entity.pdbx_description
1 polymer ?
#
loop_
_entity_poly.entity_id
_entity_poly.type
_entity_poly.pdbx_seq_one_letter_code
_entity_poly.pdbx_strand_id
1 'polypeptide(L)'
;MSEQQPAEPESAREPVRGAVAESHDLTASTWINPRDAFAITGLSTPALVYWANQSVISWRRIGRRRQYMREEMVIVAQLGTGRPPHLRSVRTHLAARKKQAKGSA
;
A
#
# COMPACT_ATOMS: atom_id res chain seq x y z
N MET A 1 1.22 37.22 -26.55
CA MET A 1 2.09 36.26 -25.84
C MET A 1 1.18 35.19 -25.29
N SER A 2 1.29 33.95 -25.77
CA SER A 2 0.44 32.85 -25.31
C SER A 2 0.99 32.35 -23.98
N GLU A 3 0.27 32.62 -22.89
CA GLU A 3 0.52 31.96 -21.61
C GLU A 3 0.35 30.45 -21.82
N GLN A 4 1.45 29.73 -21.59
CA GLN A 4 1.46 28.28 -21.61
C GLN A 4 0.52 27.80 -20.50
N GLN A 5 -0.63 27.26 -20.93
CA GLN A 5 -1.49 26.42 -20.11
C GLN A 5 -0.57 25.39 -19.40
N PRO A 6 -0.46 25.39 -18.07
CA PRO A 6 0.37 24.40 -17.39
C PRO A 6 -0.18 23.04 -17.77
N ALA A 7 0.68 22.19 -18.33
CA ALA A 7 0.35 20.81 -18.62
C ALA A 7 -0.26 20.20 -17.35
N GLU A 8 -1.58 20.01 -17.35
CA GLU A 8 -2.22 19.19 -16.34
C GLU A 8 -1.46 17.87 -16.34
N PRO A 9 -0.90 17.41 -15.21
CA PRO A 9 -0.16 16.16 -15.18
C PRO A 9 -1.14 15.04 -15.50
N GLU A 10 -1.16 14.66 -16.78
CA GLU A 10 -1.99 13.60 -17.32
C GLU A 10 -1.79 12.34 -16.48
N SER A 11 -2.81 12.00 -15.70
CA SER A 11 -2.91 10.74 -14.96
C SER A 11 -1.90 10.49 -13.82
N ALA A 12 -1.76 11.42 -12.88
CA ALA A 12 -1.62 11.00 -11.49
C ALA A 12 -2.99 10.48 -11.00
N ARG A 13 -3.42 9.29 -11.47
CA ARG A 13 -4.56 8.61 -10.83
C ARG A 13 -4.28 8.61 -9.33
N GLU A 14 -5.23 9.13 -8.56
CA GLU A 14 -5.07 9.22 -7.11
C GLU A 14 -4.57 7.88 -6.55
N PRO A 15 -3.64 7.91 -5.59
CA PRO A 15 -3.13 6.70 -4.99
C PRO A 15 -4.30 5.88 -4.44
N VAL A 16 -4.39 4.62 -4.86
CA VAL A 16 -5.40 3.70 -4.33
C VAL A 16 -4.94 3.31 -2.94
N ARG A 17 -5.69 3.71 -1.92
CA ARG A 17 -5.43 3.32 -0.54
C ARG A 17 -5.84 1.87 -0.30
N GLY A 18 -4.99 1.15 0.43
CA GLY A 18 -5.24 -0.19 0.91
C GLY A 18 -5.77 -0.19 2.34
N ALA A 19 -6.34 -1.33 2.73
CA ALA A 19 -6.84 -1.56 4.07
C ALA A 19 -5.78 -1.45 5.16
N VAL A 20 -4.50 -1.70 4.85
CA VAL A 20 -3.39 -1.48 5.81
C VAL A 20 -3.24 0.01 6.12
N ALA A 21 -3.19 0.87 5.11
CA ALA A 21 -3.15 2.32 5.32
C ALA A 21 -4.37 2.84 6.08
N GLU A 22 -5.58 2.39 5.74
CA GLU A 22 -6.81 2.77 6.44
C GLU A 22 -6.78 2.35 7.91
N SER A 23 -6.39 1.11 8.19
CA SER A 23 -6.39 0.58 9.56
C SER A 23 -5.31 1.17 10.44
N HIS A 24 -4.32 1.89 9.89
CA HIS A 24 -3.21 2.50 10.61
C HIS A 24 -3.17 4.03 10.45
N ASP A 25 -4.24 4.63 9.95
CA ASP A 25 -4.37 6.08 9.74
C ASP A 25 -3.20 6.69 8.95
N LEU A 26 -2.65 5.94 7.98
CA LEU A 26 -1.52 6.39 7.18
C LEU A 26 -1.99 7.39 6.10
N THR A 27 -1.58 8.65 6.25
CA THR A 27 -2.06 9.75 5.38
C THR A 27 -1.02 10.33 4.44
N ALA A 28 0.25 10.39 4.83
CA ALA A 28 1.36 10.90 4.02
C ALA A 28 2.58 9.99 4.17
N SER A 29 3.17 9.58 3.05
CA SER A 29 4.07 8.43 3.08
C SER A 29 4.97 8.33 1.86
N THR A 30 6.08 7.62 2.06
CA THR A 30 7.10 7.42 1.04
C THR A 30 6.66 6.30 0.10
N TRP A 31 6.68 6.57 -1.20
CA TRP A 31 6.34 5.56 -2.21
C TRP A 31 7.60 4.91 -2.77
N ILE A 32 7.67 3.59 -2.68
CA ILE A 32 8.84 2.80 -3.07
C ILE A 32 8.52 1.88 -4.24
N ASN A 33 9.55 1.47 -4.96
CA ASN A 33 9.40 0.56 -6.09
C ASN A 33 9.16 -0.90 -5.61
N PRO A 34 8.76 -1.82 -6.51
CA PRO A 34 8.50 -3.21 -6.15
C PRO A 34 9.73 -3.96 -5.60
N ARG A 35 10.94 -3.56 -5.99
CA ARG A 35 12.20 -4.19 -5.52
C ARG A 35 12.45 -3.85 -4.06
N ASP A 36 12.26 -2.59 -3.67
CA ASP A 36 12.40 -2.14 -2.29
C ASP A 36 11.30 -2.75 -1.41
N ALA A 37 10.07 -2.85 -1.94
CA ALA A 37 8.97 -3.52 -1.25
C ALA A 37 9.27 -5.01 -0.99
N PHE A 38 9.88 -5.71 -1.97
CA PHE A 38 10.37 -7.07 -1.78
C PHE A 38 11.46 -7.15 -0.70
N ALA A 39 12.42 -6.22 -0.68
CA ALA A 39 13.47 -6.20 0.33
C ALA A 39 12.92 -6.05 1.77
N ILE A 40 11.79 -5.35 1.94
CA ILE A 40 11.13 -5.18 3.24
C ILE A 40 10.27 -6.39 3.62
N THR A 41 9.45 -6.89 2.68
CA THR A 41 8.38 -7.86 2.99
C THR A 41 8.70 -9.30 2.63
N GLY A 42 9.70 -9.52 1.77
CA GLY A 42 9.93 -10.80 1.09
C GLY A 42 8.86 -11.17 0.06
N LEU A 43 7.89 -10.30 -0.23
CA LEU A 43 6.81 -10.57 -1.20
C LEU A 43 7.25 -10.28 -2.63
N SER A 44 7.11 -11.29 -3.49
CA SER A 44 7.41 -11.14 -4.91
C SER A 44 6.52 -10.08 -5.58
N THR A 45 6.98 -9.50 -6.70
CA THR A 45 6.19 -8.51 -7.44
C THR A 45 4.78 -9.01 -7.83
N PRO A 46 4.59 -10.26 -8.31
CA PRO A 46 3.24 -10.80 -8.54
C PRO A 46 2.38 -10.81 -7.27
N ALA A 47 2.94 -11.16 -6.11
CA ALA A 47 2.22 -11.14 -4.84
C ALA A 47 1.82 -9.71 -4.45
N LEU A 48 2.73 -8.74 -4.57
CA LEU A 48 2.43 -7.32 -4.32
C LEU A 48 1.32 -6.79 -5.25
N VAL A 49 1.35 -7.14 -6.53
CA VAL A 49 0.29 -6.78 -7.48
C VAL A 49 -1.05 -7.42 -7.09
N TYR A 50 -1.03 -8.70 -6.73
CA TYR A 50 -2.22 -9.41 -6.28
C TYR A 50 -2.83 -8.75 -5.02
N TRP A 51 -2.01 -8.42 -4.02
CA TRP A 51 -2.46 -7.78 -2.78
C TRP A 51 -3.01 -6.37 -3.02
N ALA A 52 -2.37 -5.61 -3.90
CA ALA A 52 -2.82 -4.30 -4.34
C ALA A 52 -4.17 -4.36 -5.07
N ASN A 53 -4.38 -5.36 -5.93
CA ASN A 53 -5.66 -5.57 -6.61
C ASN A 53 -6.78 -6.05 -5.67
N GLN A 54 -6.42 -6.58 -4.49
CA GLN A 54 -7.35 -6.95 -3.42
C GLN A 54 -7.54 -5.80 -2.40
N SER A 55 -7.05 -4.59 -2.70
CA SER A 55 -7.10 -3.41 -1.83
C SER A 55 -6.52 -3.65 -0.43
N VAL A 56 -5.56 -4.58 -0.29
CA VAL A 56 -4.91 -4.80 1.02
C VAL A 56 -3.81 -3.78 1.26
N ILE A 57 -3.00 -3.51 0.24
CA ILE A 57 -1.91 -2.54 0.29
C ILE A 57 -2.19 -1.40 -0.69
N SER A 58 -1.74 -0.22 -0.32
CA SER A 58 -1.84 0.97 -1.16
C SER A 58 -0.86 0.91 -2.31
N TRP A 59 -1.28 1.43 -3.45
CA TRP A 59 -0.43 1.53 -4.62
C TRP A 59 -0.75 2.76 -5.44
N ARG A 60 0.25 3.27 -6.14
CA ARG A 60 0.09 4.30 -7.16
C ARG A 60 0.79 3.92 -8.44
N ARG A 61 0.37 4.52 -9.54
CA ARG A 61 0.99 4.34 -10.85
C ARG A 61 1.84 5.56 -11.20
N ILE A 62 3.10 5.33 -11.56
CA ILE A 62 3.98 6.34 -12.15
C ILE A 62 4.40 5.84 -13.53
N GLY A 63 3.81 6.42 -14.58
CA GLY A 63 3.97 5.96 -15.96
C GLY A 63 3.51 4.50 -16.12
N ARG A 64 4.44 3.59 -16.40
CA ARG A 64 4.18 2.14 -16.54
C ARG A 64 4.50 1.34 -15.27
N ARG A 65 5.03 1.98 -14.23
CA ARG A 65 5.49 1.31 -13.01
C ARG A 65 4.48 1.51 -11.87
N ARG A 66 4.34 0.49 -11.03
CA ARG A 66 3.62 0.60 -9.75
C ARG A 66 4.61 0.93 -8.64
N GLN A 67 4.16 1.75 -7.70
CA GLN A 67 4.84 2.00 -6.44
C GLN A 67 3.91 1.66 -5.28
N TYR A 68 4.50 1.31 -4.15
CA TYR A 68 3.81 0.88 -2.94
C TYR A 68 4.20 1.78 -1.77
N MET A 69 3.33 1.91 -0.78
CA MET A 69 3.61 2.72 0.39
C MET A 69 4.63 2.00 1.29
N ARG A 70 5.77 2.64 1.58
CA ARG A 70 6.85 2.04 2.36
C ARG A 70 6.39 1.65 3.76
N GLU A 71 5.62 2.52 4.40
CA GLU A 71 5.14 2.39 5.77
C GLU A 71 4.20 1.18 5.89
N GLU A 72 3.33 0.95 4.90
CA GLU A 72 2.54 -0.28 4.83
C GLU A 72 3.42 -1.53 4.67
N MET A 73 4.49 -1.45 3.86
CA MET A 73 5.39 -2.60 3.69
C MET A 73 6.06 -2.97 5.00
N VAL A 74 6.44 -2.00 5.83
CA VAL A 74 7.02 -2.25 7.15
C VAL A 74 6.00 -2.93 8.07
N ILE A 75 4.77 -2.44 8.11
CA ILE A 75 3.68 -3.06 8.91
C ILE A 75 3.41 -4.48 8.44
N VAL A 76 3.28 -4.68 7.12
CA VAL A 76 3.06 -6.00 6.51
C VAL A 76 4.19 -6.96 6.84
N ALA A 77 5.44 -6.50 6.80
CA ALA A 77 6.60 -7.32 7.17
C ALA A 77 6.56 -7.73 8.65
N GLN A 78 6.15 -6.85 9.57
CA GLN A 78 6.01 -7.18 10.99
C GLN A 78 4.96 -8.27 11.26
N LEU A 79 3.94 -8.38 10.40
CA LEU A 79 2.92 -9.44 10.49
C LEU A 79 3.44 -10.80 10.01
N GLY A 80 4.51 -10.80 9.21
CA GLY A 80 5.22 -12.01 8.79
C GLY A 80 6.33 -12.30 9.78
N THR A 81 6.08 -13.15 10.77
CA THR A 81 7.01 -13.51 11.85
C THR A 81 8.31 -14.19 11.35
N GLY A 82 9.21 -13.43 10.72
CA GLY A 82 10.43 -13.92 10.07
C GLY A 82 10.21 -14.67 8.75
N ARG A 83 8.99 -14.65 8.20
CA ARG A 83 8.61 -15.27 6.92
C ARG A 83 7.77 -14.29 6.10
N PRO A 84 7.72 -14.44 4.76
CA PRO A 84 6.81 -13.63 3.96
C PRO A 84 5.38 -13.71 4.51
N PRO A 85 4.73 -12.57 4.74
CA PRO A 85 3.42 -12.52 5.39
C PRO A 85 2.37 -13.18 4.49
N HIS A 86 1.46 -13.92 5.11
CA HIS A 86 0.36 -14.56 4.38
C HIS A 86 -0.84 -13.63 4.32
N LEU A 87 -1.45 -13.48 3.14
CA LEU A 87 -2.57 -12.55 2.89
C LEU A 87 -3.72 -12.76 3.87
N ARG A 88 -4.06 -14.02 4.16
CA ARG A 88 -5.12 -14.38 5.11
C ARG A 88 -4.83 -13.84 6.52
N SER A 89 -3.59 -13.99 7.00
CA SER A 89 -3.18 -13.53 8.33
C SER A 89 -3.27 -12.01 8.44
N VAL A 90 -2.84 -11.30 7.39
CA VAL A 90 -2.96 -9.83 7.31
C VAL A 90 -4.43 -9.41 7.36
N ARG A 91 -5.30 -10.04 6.56
CA ARG A 91 -6.75 -9.74 6.59
C ARG A 91 -7.38 -10.00 7.94
N THR A 92 -7.04 -11.10 8.61
CA THR A 92 -7.53 -11.41 9.96
C THR A 92 -7.07 -10.35 10.96
N HIS A 93 -5.82 -9.90 10.89
CA HIS A 93 -5.32 -8.84 11.75
C HIS A 93 -6.07 -7.51 11.53
N LEU A 94 -6.25 -7.10 10.27
CA LEU A 94 -6.98 -5.87 9.92
C LEU A 94 -8.44 -5.92 10.40
N ALA A 95 -9.11 -7.07 10.25
CA ALA A 95 -10.47 -7.25 10.75
C ALA A 95 -10.55 -7.15 12.28
N ALA A 96 -9.58 -7.72 13.00
CA ALA A 96 -9.51 -7.65 14.46
C ALA A 96 -9.31 -6.19 14.94
N ARG A 97 -8.41 -5.44 14.28
CA ARG A 97 -8.19 -4.02 14.55
C ARG A 97 -9.44 -3.18 14.31
N LYS A 98 -10.14 -3.38 13.19
CA LYS A 98 -11.39 -2.67 12.88
C LYS A 98 -12.47 -2.92 13.95
N LYS A 99 -12.53 -4.15 14.49
CA LYS A 99 -13.46 -4.48 15.60
C LYS A 99 -13.09 -3.74 16.89
N GLN A 100 -11.80 -3.63 17.21
CA GLN A 100 -11.33 -2.87 18.38
C GLN A 100 -11.64 -1.39 18.25
N ALA A 101 -11.36 -0.78 17.09
CA ALA A 101 -11.67 0.63 16.84
C ALA A 101 -13.17 0.96 16.99
N LYS A 102 -14.05 0.02 16.64
CA LYS A 102 -15.51 0.19 16.77
C LYS A 102 -16.05 -0.08 18.18
N GLY A 103 -15.32 -0.81 19.03
CA GLY A 103 -15.73 -1.11 20.41
C GLY A 103 -15.29 -0.07 21.43
N SER A 104 -14.50 0.92 21.02
CA SER A 104 -14.02 2.03 21.86
C SER A 104 -14.72 3.37 21.55
N ALA A 105 -15.81 3.34 20.77
CA ALA A 105 -16.63 4.49 20.40
C ALA A 105 -18.00 4.42 21.06
#